data_AF-A0A1Q7H276-F1
#
_entry.id   AF-A0A1Q7H276-F1
#
_cell.length_a   1.000
_cell.length_b   1.000
_cell.length_c   1.000
_cell.angle_alpha   90.00
_cell.angle_beta   90.00
_cell.angle_gamma   90.00
#
_symmetry.space_group_name_H-M   'P 1'
#
loop_
_entity.id
_entity.type
_entity.pdbx_description
1 polymer ?
#
loop_
_entity_poly.entity_id
_entity_poly.type
_entity_poly.pdbx_seq_one_letter_code
_entity_poly.pdbx_strand_id
1 'polypeptide(L)'
;MQPRSTRYKEEGTITTPFDMAVLNDLDRFHLAGDAVDRLPQFGARGAYLKQRLTDLMTEHRLYIREHGEDMPSIQNWRWPFAS
;
A
#
# COMPACT_ATOMS: atom_id res chain seq x y z
N MET A 1 -1.95 18.81 -5.38
CA MET A 1 -1.20 17.54 -5.50
C MET A 1 -1.67 16.90 -6.80
N GLN A 2 -0.77 16.64 -7.75
CA GLN A 2 -1.17 16.05 -9.04
C GLN A 2 -1.64 14.59 -8.84
N PRO A 3 -2.61 14.10 -9.63
CA PRO A 3 -3.07 12.72 -9.53
C PRO A 3 -1.92 11.76 -9.88
N ARG A 4 -1.69 10.76 -9.03
CA ARG A 4 -0.71 9.69 -9.32
C ARG A 4 -1.25 8.82 -10.45
N SER A 5 -0.41 8.50 -11.43
CA SER A 5 -0.77 7.53 -12.47
C SER A 5 -0.66 6.12 -11.90
N THR A 6 -1.74 5.33 -11.96
CA THR A 6 -1.76 3.92 -11.53
C THR A 6 -1.15 2.97 -12.57
N ARG A 7 -0.08 3.41 -13.24
CA ARG A 7 0.63 2.63 -14.26
C ARG A 7 1.95 2.17 -13.66
N TYR A 8 2.40 1.00 -14.09
CA TYR A 8 3.76 0.52 -13.82
C TYR A 8 4.79 1.62 -14.14
N LYS A 9 5.71 1.85 -13.21
CA LYS A 9 6.73 2.91 -13.27
C LYS A 9 8.07 2.39 -13.76
N GLU A 10 8.18 1.10 -14.08
CA GLU A 10 9.44 0.45 -14.49
C GLU A 10 10.50 0.38 -13.39
N GLU A 11 10.09 0.55 -12.13
CA GLU A 11 10.93 0.36 -10.97
C GLU A 11 10.96 -1.13 -10.60
N GLY A 12 12.15 -1.72 -10.62
CA GLY A 12 12.34 -3.13 -10.28
C GLY A 12 13.72 -3.46 -9.75
N THR A 13 13.76 -4.35 -8.76
CA THR A 13 14.96 -4.96 -8.18
C THR A 13 14.63 -6.37 -7.70
N ILE A 14 15.61 -7.12 -7.22
CA ILE A 14 15.35 -8.38 -6.50
C ILE A 14 14.77 -8.00 -5.13
N THR A 15 13.46 -8.15 -4.97
CA THR A 15 12.72 -7.88 -3.72
C THR A 15 11.48 -8.77 -3.64
N THR A 16 10.66 -8.60 -2.60
CA THR A 16 9.45 -9.39 -2.37
C THR A 16 8.32 -9.00 -3.34
N PRO A 17 7.35 -9.89 -3.63
CA PRO A 17 6.26 -9.61 -4.56
C PRO A 17 5.44 -8.35 -4.21
N PHE A 18 5.10 -8.14 -2.93
CA PHE A 18 4.37 -6.94 -2.55
C PHE A 18 5.25 -5.68 -2.62
N ASP A 19 6.54 -5.77 -2.28
CA ASP A 19 7.46 -4.64 -2.39
C ASP A 19 7.63 -4.18 -3.85
N MET A 20 7.62 -5.10 -4.81
CA MET A 20 7.56 -4.75 -6.24
C MET A 20 6.31 -3.91 -6.60
N ALA A 21 5.16 -4.19 -5.99
CA ALA A 21 3.96 -3.37 -6.16
C ALA A 21 4.10 -2.00 -5.48
N VAL A 22 4.72 -1.96 -4.29
CA VAL A 22 5.00 -0.71 -3.55
C VAL A 22 5.92 0.21 -4.36
N LEU A 23 7.01 -0.31 -4.93
CA LEU A 23 7.93 0.46 -5.79
C LEU A 23 7.23 1.12 -6.98
N ASN A 24 6.11 0.54 -7.42
CA ASN A 24 5.33 1.02 -8.55
C ASN A 24 4.06 1.80 -8.15
N ASP A 25 3.84 2.06 -6.86
CA ASP A 25 2.59 2.61 -6.30
C ASP A 25 1.32 1.80 -6.69
N LEU A 26 1.48 0.51 -6.95
CA LEU A 26 0.38 -0.40 -7.35
C LEU A 26 -0.14 -1.25 -6.19
N ASP A 27 0.42 -1.07 -4.99
CA ASP A 27 -0.03 -1.80 -3.81
C ASP A 27 -1.35 -1.26 -3.24
N ARG A 28 -2.00 -2.09 -2.43
CA ARG A 28 -3.31 -1.80 -1.85
C ARG A 28 -3.33 -0.59 -0.92
N PHE A 29 -2.21 -0.18 -0.33
CA PHE A 29 -2.17 0.97 0.56
C PHE A 29 -2.13 2.27 -0.23
N HIS A 30 -1.31 2.36 -1.27
CA HIS A 30 -1.32 3.49 -2.19
C HIS A 30 -2.67 3.64 -2.87
N LEU A 31 -3.22 2.55 -3.40
CA LEU A 31 -4.54 2.57 -4.06
C LEU A 31 -5.67 3.02 -3.11
N ALA A 32 -5.64 2.57 -1.84
CA ALA A 32 -6.61 3.01 -0.85
C ALA A 32 -6.48 4.50 -0.50
N GLY A 33 -5.25 5.00 -0.33
CA GLY A 33 -5.00 6.43 -0.07
C GLY A 33 -5.48 7.31 -1.22
N ASP A 34 -5.23 6.87 -2.44
CA ASP A 34 -5.71 7.49 -3.67
C ASP A 34 -7.25 7.51 -3.77
N ALA A 35 -7.92 6.45 -3.34
CA ALA A 35 -9.39 6.43 -3.28
C ALA A 35 -9.93 7.43 -2.26
N VAL A 36 -9.28 7.56 -1.09
CA VAL A 36 -9.64 8.54 -0.05
C VAL A 36 -9.48 9.97 -0.56
N ASP A 37 -8.41 10.27 -1.31
CA ASP A 37 -8.17 11.61 -1.86
C ASP A 37 -9.25 12.08 -2.84
N ARG A 38 -9.99 11.14 -3.44
CA ARG A 38 -11.13 11.43 -4.33
C ARG A 38 -12.44 11.64 -3.58
N LEU A 39 -12.46 11.47 -2.25
CA LEU A 39 -13.65 11.51 -1.41
C LEU A 39 -13.50 12.59 -0.32
N PRO A 40 -13.55 13.89 -0.70
CA PRO A 40 -13.31 15.01 0.21
C PRO A 40 -14.29 15.07 1.39
N GLN A 41 -15.48 14.46 1.26
CA GLN A 41 -16.49 14.39 2.32
C GLN A 41 -16.03 13.65 3.58
N PHE A 42 -14.93 12.88 3.51
CA PHE A 42 -14.42 12.15 4.68
C PHE A 42 -13.58 12.98 5.63
N GLY A 43 -13.13 14.18 5.23
CA GLY A 43 -12.41 15.13 6.09
C GLY A 43 -11.37 14.47 7.01
N ALA A 44 -11.53 14.68 8.33
CA ALA A 44 -10.62 14.14 9.34
C ALA A 44 -10.54 12.60 9.38
N ARG A 45 -11.62 11.88 9.06
CA ARG A 45 -11.59 10.41 9.01
C ARG A 45 -10.72 9.91 7.86
N GLY A 46 -10.80 10.58 6.72
CA GLY A 46 -9.93 10.33 5.57
C GLY A 46 -8.47 10.58 5.92
N ALA A 47 -8.18 11.70 6.60
CA ALA A 47 -6.82 12.01 7.06
C ALA A 47 -6.27 10.93 8.02
N TYR A 48 -7.08 10.47 8.98
CA TYR A 48 -6.68 9.39 9.89
C TYR A 48 -6.37 8.09 9.15
N LEU A 49 -7.22 7.68 8.20
CA LEU A 49 -6.95 6.48 7.40
C LEU A 49 -5.65 6.61 6.60
N LYS A 50 -5.39 7.77 5.98
CA LYS A 50 -4.14 8.01 5.25
C LYS A 50 -2.91 7.93 6.14
N GLN A 51 -2.99 8.42 7.38
CA GLN A 51 -1.91 8.27 8.35
C GLN A 51 -1.65 6.78 8.63
N ARG A 52 -2.69 5.99 8.91
CA ARG A 52 -2.57 4.55 9.15
C ARG A 52 -1.96 3.80 7.98
N LEU A 53 -2.33 4.15 6.74
CA LEU A 53 -1.74 3.56 5.54
C LEU A 53 -0.23 3.88 5.42
N THR A 54 0.17 5.09 5.80
CA THR A 54 1.58 5.52 5.81
C THR A 54 2.38 4.80 6.89
N ASP A 55 1.78 4.59 8.06
CA ASP A 55 2.39 3.81 9.14
C ASP A 55 2.62 2.35 8.71
N LEU A 56 1.63 1.73 8.04
CA LEU A 56 1.75 0.37 7.50
C LEU A 56 2.85 0.26 6.43
N MET A 57 3.06 1.28 5.60
CA MET A 57 4.18 1.28 4.65
C MET A 57 5.53 1.38 5.34
N THR A 58 5.59 2.11 6.46
CA THR A 58 6.81 2.17 7.29
C THR A 58 7.10 0.80 7.91
N GLU A 59 6.08 0.14 8.45
CA GLU A 59 6.18 -1.23 8.98
C GLU A 59 6.62 -2.22 7.91
N HIS A 60 6.02 -2.20 6.73
CA HIS A 60 6.41 -3.01 5.57
C HIS A 60 7.90 -2.88 5.26
N ARG A 61 8.39 -1.64 5.12
CA ARG A 61 9.79 -1.37 4.80
C ARG A 61 10.75 -1.90 5.86
N LEU A 62 10.38 -1.85 7.13
CA LEU A 62 11.19 -2.41 8.22
C LEU A 62 11.17 -3.94 8.16
N TYR A 63 10.00 -4.54 8.00
CA TYR A 63 9.81 -5.98 7.99
C TYR A 63 10.58 -6.67 6.85
N ILE A 64 10.48 -6.16 5.61
CA ILE A 64 11.19 -6.78 4.47
C ILE A 64 12.71 -6.71 4.64
N ARG A 65 13.23 -5.68 5.32
CA ARG A 65 14.67 -5.52 5.58
C ARG A 65 15.16 -6.49 6.64
N GLU A 66 14.32 -6.77 7.63
CA GLU A 66 14.64 -7.68 8.73
C GLU A 66 14.47 -9.16 8.33
N HIS A 67 13.40 -9.48 7.58
CA HIS A 67 12.97 -10.85 7.35
C HIS A 67 13.14 -11.33 5.90
N GLY A 68 13.26 -10.42 4.93
CA GLY A 68 13.39 -10.78 3.51
C GLY A 68 12.12 -11.38 2.87
N GLU A 69 10.97 -11.29 3.54
CA GLU A 69 9.68 -11.76 3.07
C GLU A 69 8.58 -10.72 3.32
N ASP A 70 7.45 -10.84 2.63
CA ASP A 70 6.29 -9.97 2.84
C ASP A 70 5.68 -10.18 4.22
N MET A 71 5.19 -9.11 4.86
CA MET A 71 4.55 -9.20 6.18
C MET A 71 3.42 -10.23 6.22
N PRO A 72 3.18 -10.92 7.36
CA PRO A 72 2.10 -11.88 7.49
C PRO A 72 0.72 -11.32 7.16
N SER A 73 0.50 -10.01 7.40
CA SER A 73 -0.75 -9.32 7.08
C SER A 73 -0.98 -9.13 5.57
N ILE A 74 0.09 -9.15 4.76
CA ILE A 74 0.02 -9.18 3.30
C ILE A 74 -0.22 -10.62 2.84
N GLN A 75 0.63 -11.56 3.26
CA GLN A 75 0.61 -12.95 2.80
C GLN A 75 -0.70 -13.68 3.16
N ASN A 76 -1.22 -13.45 4.37
CA ASN A 76 -2.40 -14.13 4.87
C ASN A 76 -3.71 -13.39 4.58
N TRP A 77 -3.65 -12.29 3.82
CA TRP A 77 -4.87 -11.58 3.46
C TRP A 77 -5.75 -12.46 2.58
N ARG A 78 -7.04 -12.51 2.91
CA ARG A 78 -8.05 -13.22 2.13
C ARG A 78 -9.21 -12.30 1.86
N TRP A 79 -9.81 -12.46 0.69
CA TRP A 79 -11.10 -11.84 0.41
C TRP A 79 -12.17 -12.43 1.34
N PRO A 80 -12.84 -11.64 2.18
CA PRO A 80 -13.71 -12.17 3.24
C PRO A 80 -15.00 -12.80 2.71
N PHE A 81 -15.30 -12.62 1.42
CA PHE A 81 -16.48 -13.19 0.77
C PHE A 81 -16.11 -14.29 -0.24
N ALA A 82 -14.86 -14.76 -0.24
CA ALA A 82 -14.48 -15.94 -1.01
C ALA A 82 -15.03 -17.17 -0.29
N SER A 83 -15.96 -17.87 -0.95
CA SER A 83 -16.53 -19.16 -0.53
C SER A 83 -15.50 -20.28 -0.57
#